data_AF-A0A1V8M608-F1
#
_entry.id   AF-A0A1V8M608-F1
#
_cell.length_a   1.000
_cell.length_b   1.000
_cell.length_c   1.000
_cell.angle_alpha   90.00
_cell.angle_beta   90.00
_cell.angle_gamma   90.00
#
_symmetry.space_group_name_H-M   'P 1'
#
loop_
_entity.id
_entity.type
_entity.pdbx_description
1 polymer ?
#
loop_
_entity_poly.entity_id
_entity_poly.type
_entity_poly.pdbx_seq_one_letter_code
_entity_poly.pdbx_strand_id
1 'polypeptide(L)'
;MSPNPYPIFAISANDSPEQIAIRTGMLIRLYLQDKNQFVAEAIVEHINAILSFPGFISDIQQRCTLRRLSAHWKCIAWIEKT
;
A
#
# COMPACT_ATOMS: atom_id res chain seq x y z
N MET A 1 16.59 -0.90 -6.55
CA MET A 1 15.27 -1.48 -6.23
C MET A 1 15.08 -2.67 -7.15
N SER A 2 15.02 -3.89 -6.62
CA SER A 2 14.66 -5.06 -7.43
C SER A 2 13.23 -4.85 -7.94
N PRO A 3 12.94 -5.14 -9.22
CA PRO A 3 11.58 -5.12 -9.72
C PRO A 3 10.73 -6.10 -8.89
N ASN A 4 9.56 -5.66 -8.43
CA ASN A 4 8.63 -6.47 -7.66
C ASN A 4 8.36 -7.78 -8.44
N PRO A 5 8.76 -8.96 -7.93
CA PRO A 5 8.65 -10.22 -8.66
C PRO A 5 7.19 -10.71 -8.78
N TYR A 6 6.22 -10.01 -8.19
CA TYR A 6 4.81 -10.36 -8.18
C TYR A 6 3.98 -9.35 -8.97
N PRO A 7 3.82 -9.52 -10.29
CA PRO A 7 3.05 -8.59 -11.14
C PRO A 7 1.57 -8.52 -10.75
N ILE A 8 1.06 -9.52 -10.02
CA ILE A 8 -0.31 -9.55 -9.47
C ILE A 8 -0.53 -8.40 -8.46
N PHE A 9 0.54 -7.93 -7.82
CA PHE A 9 0.51 -6.85 -6.85
C PHE A 9 0.92 -5.50 -7.46
N ALA A 10 1.05 -5.41 -8.77
CA ALA A 10 1.40 -4.14 -9.41
C ALA A 10 0.21 -3.18 -9.45
N ILE A 11 0.52 -1.89 -9.30
CA ILE A 11 -0.42 -0.79 -9.49
C ILE A 11 -0.29 -0.35 -10.94
N SER A 12 -1.41 -0.33 -11.66
CA SER A 12 -1.52 0.20 -13.01
C SER A 12 -1.87 1.68 -12.98
N ALA A 13 -1.39 2.43 -13.97
CA ALA A 13 -1.76 3.84 -14.16
C ALA A 13 -3.27 4.06 -14.40
N ASN A 14 -4.00 3.00 -14.80
CA ASN A 14 -5.44 3.04 -15.05
C ASN A 14 -6.28 2.62 -13.84
N ASP A 15 -5.65 2.23 -12.73
CA ASP A 15 -6.39 1.75 -11.57
C ASP A 15 -7.08 2.91 -10.83
N SER A 16 -8.35 2.74 -10.49
CA SER A 16 -9.07 3.70 -9.66
C SER A 16 -8.58 3.61 -8.20
N PRO A 17 -8.62 4.71 -7.43
CA PRO A 17 -8.22 4.69 -6.02
C PRO A 17 -9.06 3.70 -5.18
N GLU A 18 -10.34 3.48 -5.53
CA GLU A 18 -11.20 2.47 -4.90
C GLU A 18 -10.69 1.05 -5.16
N GLN A 19 -10.29 0.73 -6.39
CA GLN A 19 -9.73 -0.57 -6.75
C GLN A 19 -8.40 -0.84 -6.03
N ILE A 20 -7.58 0.20 -5.87
CA ILE A 20 -6.33 0.12 -5.10
C ILE A 20 -6.65 -0.11 -3.62
N ALA A 21 -7.64 0.57 -3.04
CA ALA A 21 -8.05 0.37 -1.65
C ALA A 21 -8.57 -1.06 -1.39
N ILE A 22 -9.40 -1.61 -2.29
CA ILE A 22 -9.89 -2.99 -2.21
C ILE A 22 -8.71 -3.98 -2.22
N ARG A 23 -7.80 -3.83 -3.18
CA ARG A 23 -6.60 -4.69 -3.27
C ARG A 23 -5.69 -4.54 -2.05
N THR A 24 -5.55 -3.33 -1.50
CA THR A 24 -4.80 -3.10 -0.26
C THR A 24 -5.37 -3.94 0.89
N GLY A 25 -6.70 -4.00 1.03
CA GLY A 25 -7.35 -4.84 2.03
C GLY A 25 -7.11 -6.34 1.81
N MET A 26 -7.09 -6.80 0.56
CA MET A 26 -6.77 -8.19 0.21
C MET A 26 -5.31 -8.54 0.55
N LEU A 27 -4.37 -7.64 0.24
CA LEU A 27 -2.95 -7.83 0.56
C LEU A 27 -2.72 -7.88 2.07
N ILE A 28 -3.39 -7.03 2.87
CA ILE A 28 -3.31 -7.10 4.33
C ILE A 28 -3.77 -8.47 4.83
N ARG A 29 -4.89 -9.00 4.31
CA ARG A 29 -5.37 -10.34 4.68
C ARG A 29 -4.38 -11.44 4.29
N LEU A 30 -3.80 -11.35 3.10
CA LEU A 30 -2.78 -12.28 2.63
C LEU A 30 -1.53 -12.25 3.53
N TYR A 31 -1.06 -11.05 3.89
CA TYR A 31 0.06 -10.89 4.81
C TYR A 31 -0.23 -11.51 6.17
N LEU A 32 -1.44 -11.35 6.71
CA LEU A 32 -1.79 -11.94 8.00
C LEU A 32 -1.74 -13.48 7.98
N GLN A 33 -1.84 -14.11 6.81
CA GLN A 33 -1.74 -15.56 6.65
C GLN A 33 -0.29 -16.04 6.51
N ASP A 34 0.52 -15.39 5.66
CA ASP A 34 1.84 -15.90 5.24
C ASP A 34 3.02 -15.03 5.73
N LYS A 35 2.75 -13.86 6.34
CA LYS A 35 3.74 -12.88 6.86
C LYS A 35 4.90 -12.58 5.90
N ASN A 36 4.62 -12.61 4.60
CA ASN A 36 5.61 -12.45 3.56
C ASN A 36 6.01 -10.97 3.40
N GLN A 37 7.32 -10.68 3.47
CA GLN A 37 7.86 -9.32 3.38
C GLN A 37 7.45 -8.62 2.07
N PHE A 38 7.44 -9.31 0.94
CA PHE A 38 7.06 -8.71 -0.35
C PHE A 38 5.60 -8.26 -0.38
N VAL A 39 4.73 -8.95 0.36
CA VAL A 39 3.33 -8.53 0.52
C VAL A 39 3.26 -7.25 1.37
N ALA A 40 4.10 -7.13 2.40
CA ALA A 40 4.20 -5.90 3.18
C ALA A 40 4.71 -4.71 2.34
N GLU A 41 5.70 -4.93 1.46
CA GLU A 41 6.18 -3.91 0.51
C GLU A 41 5.06 -3.46 -0.43
N ALA A 42 4.32 -4.41 -1.03
CA ALA A 42 3.19 -4.10 -1.90
C ALA A 42 2.10 -3.29 -1.18
N ILE A 43 1.81 -3.58 0.09
CA ILE A 43 0.85 -2.80 0.89
C ILE A 43 1.31 -1.34 1.03
N VAL A 44 2.61 -1.10 1.26
CA VAL A 44 3.17 0.26 1.34
C VAL A 44 2.99 1.00 0.02
N GLU A 45 3.29 0.35 -1.12
CA GLU A 45 3.12 0.93 -2.45
C GLU A 45 1.67 1.34 -2.70
N HIS A 46 0.70 0.48 -2.37
CA HIS A 46 -0.71 0.77 -2.56
C HIS A 46 -1.21 1.92 -1.69
N ILE A 47 -0.81 1.95 -0.41
CA ILE A 47 -1.17 3.07 0.48
C ILE A 47 -0.59 4.38 -0.04
N ASN A 48 0.66 4.38 -0.52
CA ASN A 48 1.29 5.57 -1.08
C ASN A 48 0.60 6.01 -2.38
N ALA A 49 0.17 5.08 -3.23
CA ALA A 49 -0.62 5.39 -4.41
C ALA A 49 -1.94 6.06 -4.03
N ILE A 50 -2.71 5.49 -3.09
CA ILE A 50 -3.95 6.10 -2.58
C ILE A 50 -3.72 7.53 -2.08
N LEU A 51 -2.63 7.76 -1.33
CA LEU A 51 -2.26 9.09 -0.80
C LEU A 51 -1.93 10.12 -1.90
N SER A 52 -1.53 9.64 -3.09
CA SER A 52 -1.14 10.46 -4.25
C SER A 52 -2.32 10.88 -5.12
N PHE A 53 -3.48 10.20 -5.04
CA PHE A 53 -4.67 10.56 -5.83
C PHE A 53 -5.29 11.88 -5.34
N PRO A 54 -5.34 12.91 -6.20
CA PRO A 54 -5.98 14.17 -5.83
C PRO A 54 -7.49 13.99 -5.72
N GLY A 55 -8.12 14.60 -4.71
CA GLY A 55 -9.57 14.60 -4.51
C GLY A 55 -10.17 13.31 -3.97
N PHE A 56 -9.44 12.18 -3.96
CA PHE A 56 -9.94 10.93 -3.39
C PHE A 56 -10.06 10.98 -1.86
N ILE A 57 -9.06 11.58 -1.20
CA ILE A 57 -9.07 11.78 0.25
C ILE A 57 -9.47 13.23 0.53
N SER A 58 -10.71 13.45 0.93
CA SER A 58 -11.25 14.78 1.28
C SER A 58 -11.04 15.15 2.75
N ASP A 59 -10.86 14.16 3.63
CA ASP A 59 -10.69 14.36 5.07
C ASP A 59 -9.22 14.25 5.51
N ILE A 60 -8.75 15.26 6.23
CA ILE A 60 -7.39 15.30 6.79
C ILE A 60 -7.14 14.15 7.77
N GLN A 61 -8.14 13.70 8.53
CA GLN A 61 -7.97 12.59 9.47
C GLN A 61 -7.76 11.27 8.74
N GLN A 62 -8.51 11.02 7.67
CA GLN A 62 -8.28 9.88 6.79
C GLN A 62 -6.87 9.90 6.19
N ARG A 63 -6.40 11.05 5.70
CA ARG A 63 -5.04 11.21 5.16
C ARG A 63 -3.97 10.90 6.21
N CYS A 64 -4.12 11.41 7.42
CA CYS A 64 -3.21 11.15 8.54
C CYS A 64 -3.23 9.68 8.98
N THR A 65 -4.38 9.02 8.94
CA THR A 65 -4.52 7.59 9.24
C THR A 65 -3.79 6.73 8.21
N LEU A 66 -3.97 7.01 6.91
CA LEU A 66 -3.25 6.31 5.85
C LEU A 66 -1.74 6.52 5.92
N ARG A 67 -1.27 7.72 6.27
CA ARG A 67 0.17 7.98 6.50
C ARG A 67 0.74 7.15 7.66
N ARG A 68 0.01 7.06 8.77
CA ARG A 68 0.40 6.23 9.92
C ARG A 68 0.45 4.75 9.54
N LEU A 69 -0.54 4.29 8.77
CA LEU A 69 -0.59 2.93 8.27
C LEU A 69 0.59 2.63 7.33
N SER A 70 0.91 3.52 6.39
CA SER A 70 2.09 3.40 5.53
C SER A 70 3.38 3.30 6.34
N ALA A 71 3.55 4.15 7.36
CA ALA A 71 4.73 4.10 8.23
C ALA A 71 4.83 2.77 9.00
N HIS A 72 3.73 2.25 9.52
CA HIS A 72 3.70 0.95 10.19
C HIS A 72 4.13 -0.19 9.25
N TRP A 73 3.59 -0.22 8.03
CA TRP A 73 3.94 -1.25 7.05
C TRP A 73 5.37 -1.12 6.53
N LYS A 74 5.92 0.09 6.43
CA LYS A 74 7.35 0.29 6.13
C LYS A 74 8.25 -0.36 7.19
N CYS A 75 7.91 -0.23 8.48
CA CYS A 75 8.64 -0.90 9.55
C CYS A 75 8.55 -2.43 9.42
N ILE A 76 7.37 -2.96 9.09
CA ILE A 76 7.18 -4.41 8.88
C ILE A 76 7.99 -4.91 7.68
N ALA A 77 7.99 -4.15 6.60
CA ALA A 77 8.68 -4.50 5.36
C ALA A 77 10.20 -4.26 5.44
N TRP A 78 10.74 -3.80 6.58
CA TRP A 78 12.13 -3.36 6.73
C TRP A 78 12.56 -2.31 5.70
N ILE A 79 11.61 -1.48 5.23
CA ILE A 79 11.89 -0.36 4.33
C ILE A 79 12.35 0.82 5.19
N GLU A 80 13.65 1.09 5.19
CA GLU A 80 14.19 2.32 5.77
C GLU A 80 13.69 3.55 5.00
N LYS A 81 13.43 4.65 5.73
CA LYS A 81 13.06 5.94 5.12
C LYS A 81 14.24 6.40 4.23
N THR A 82 14.07 6.32 2.92
CA THR A 82 14.85 7.10 1.95
C THR A 82 14.30 8.50 1.83
#